data_AF-A0A0N0TC01-F1
#
_entry.id   AF-A0A0N0TC01-F1
#
_cell.length_a   1.000
_cell.length_b   1.000
_cell.length_c   1.000
_cell.angle_alpha   90.00
_cell.angle_beta   90.00
_cell.angle_gamma   90.00
#
_symmetry.space_group_name_H-M   'P 1'
#
loop_
_entity.id
_entity.type
_entity.pdbx_description
1 polymer ?
#
loop_
_entity_poly.entity_id
_entity_poly.type
_entity_poly.pdbx_seq_one_letter_code
_entity_poly.pdbx_strand_id
1 'polypeptide(L)'
;MGVVRDGSVLPERSDRQQLAAKLGFSETVFVDDPERGVIDIYTPTLRLPFAGHPCVGTAWLLDVPELVTPAGVVGTRLDGEFSWIEARAEWVPPRTLRQYASAAEVDALPVPPKGEWIYAWAWEDEAAGRIRARAFPGRDDGIEEDEATGAAALLLTEQLGRALNVTQGRGSQILTAPQPHGWTEVGGRVHLER
;
A
#
# COMPACT_ATOMS: atom_id res chain seq x y z
N MET A 1 -7.93 -3.45 3.56
CA MET A 1 -8.42 -2.05 3.56
C MET A 1 -9.94 -1.98 3.59
N GLY A 2 -10.50 -0.86 4.03
CA GLY A 2 -11.91 -0.50 3.83
C GLY A 2 -12.07 0.73 2.94
N VAL A 3 -13.22 0.87 2.26
CA VAL A 3 -13.57 2.08 1.48
C VAL A 3 -14.94 2.61 1.90
N VAL A 4 -14.98 3.85 2.35
CA VAL A 4 -16.19 4.64 2.54
C VAL A 4 -16.46 5.39 1.24
N ARG A 5 -17.45 4.90 0.48
CA ARG A 5 -17.75 5.39 -0.88
C ARG A 5 -18.31 6.80 -0.95
N ASP A 6 -18.93 7.26 0.14
CA ASP A 6 -19.40 8.63 0.29
C ASP A 6 -18.73 9.21 1.54
N GLY A 7 -17.47 9.61 1.38
CA GLY A 7 -16.66 10.24 2.44
C GLY A 7 -17.10 11.68 2.73
N SER A 8 -17.78 12.31 1.77
CA SER A 8 -18.21 13.72 1.85
C SER A 8 -19.20 13.99 2.99
N VAL A 9 -19.98 12.98 3.39
CA VAL A 9 -20.92 13.07 4.54
C VAL A 9 -20.22 13.11 5.90
N LEU A 10 -18.92 12.83 5.95
CA LEU A 10 -18.06 12.94 7.13
C LEU A 10 -16.96 13.98 6.86
N PRO A 11 -17.27 15.29 6.84
CA PRO A 11 -16.30 16.33 6.47
C PRO A 11 -15.20 16.53 7.54
N GLU A 12 -15.52 16.23 8.80
CA GLU A 12 -14.60 16.42 9.91
C GLU A 12 -13.55 15.30 9.97
N ARG A 13 -12.27 15.69 9.93
CA ARG A 13 -11.14 14.76 9.96
C ARG A 13 -11.12 13.90 11.23
N SER A 14 -11.61 14.43 12.36
CA SER A 14 -11.72 13.70 13.62
C SER A 14 -12.71 12.54 13.52
N ASP A 15 -13.80 12.72 12.79
CA ASP A 15 -14.85 11.70 12.66
C ASP A 15 -14.38 10.58 11.71
N ARG A 16 -13.68 10.95 10.64
CA ARG A 16 -12.97 9.99 9.76
C ARG A 16 -11.96 9.15 10.55
N GLN A 17 -11.14 9.79 11.38
CA GLN A 17 -10.15 9.10 12.21
C GLN A 17 -10.82 8.13 13.20
N GLN A 18 -11.89 8.56 13.87
CA GLN A 18 -12.65 7.71 14.78
C GLN A 18 -13.29 6.52 14.06
N LEU A 19 -13.84 6.73 12.87
CA LEU A 19 -14.41 5.65 12.07
C LEU A 19 -13.32 4.66 11.60
N ALA A 20 -12.19 5.15 11.10
CA ALA A 20 -11.06 4.29 10.70
C ALA A 20 -10.56 3.44 11.89
N ALA A 21 -10.43 4.04 13.08
CA ALA A 21 -10.09 3.34 14.31
C ALA A 21 -11.11 2.24 14.67
N LYS A 22 -12.41 2.56 14.53
CA LYS A 22 -13.49 1.62 14.82
C LYS A 22 -13.57 0.46 13.83
N LEU A 23 -13.29 0.70 12.54
CA LEU A 23 -13.32 -0.33 11.50
C LEU A 23 -12.13 -1.30 11.63
N GLY A 24 -10.97 -0.83 12.09
CA GLY A 24 -9.82 -1.70 12.40
C GLY A 24 -9.11 -2.30 11.18
N PHE A 25 -9.38 -1.81 9.96
CA PHE A 25 -8.59 -2.17 8.78
C PHE A 25 -7.20 -1.51 8.81
N SER A 26 -6.21 -2.09 8.11
CA SER A 26 -4.88 -1.48 7.93
C SER A 26 -4.97 0.00 7.52
N GLU A 27 -5.86 0.26 6.55
CA GLU A 27 -6.25 1.58 6.10
C GLU A 27 -7.74 1.60 5.73
N THR A 28 -8.35 2.76 5.93
CA THR A 28 -9.68 3.16 5.46
C THR A 28 -9.53 4.34 4.50
N VAL A 29 -10.10 4.20 3.31
CA VAL A 29 -10.16 5.27 2.29
C VAL A 29 -11.53 5.91 2.31
N PHE A 30 -11.58 7.23 2.32
CA PHE A 30 -12.79 8.04 2.18
C PHE A 30 -12.80 8.65 0.79
N VAL A 31 -13.83 8.38 0.00
CA VAL A 31 -14.00 8.95 -1.34
C VAL A 31 -14.83 10.21 -1.23
N ASP A 32 -14.19 11.36 -1.47
CA ASP A 32 -14.83 12.68 -1.34
C ASP A 32 -15.49 13.14 -2.64
N ASP A 33 -14.92 12.76 -3.78
CA ASP A 33 -15.47 12.99 -5.10
C ASP A 33 -15.15 11.77 -5.99
N PRO A 34 -16.10 10.85 -6.23
CA PRO A 34 -15.84 9.64 -6.99
C PRO A 34 -15.59 9.92 -8.47
N GLU A 35 -16.17 10.96 -9.05
CA GLU A 35 -15.98 11.31 -10.47
C GLU A 35 -14.58 11.89 -10.71
N ARG A 36 -14.05 12.64 -9.74
CA ARG A 36 -12.70 13.23 -9.80
C ARG A 36 -11.63 12.40 -9.09
N GLY A 37 -12.00 11.26 -8.49
CA GLY A 37 -11.08 10.41 -7.75
C GLY A 37 -10.48 11.08 -6.50
N VAL A 38 -11.15 12.05 -5.89
CA VAL A 38 -10.62 12.73 -4.68
C VAL A 38 -10.79 11.83 -3.48
N ILE A 39 -9.69 11.49 -2.82
CA ILE A 39 -9.69 10.54 -1.70
C ILE A 39 -8.88 11.03 -0.51
N ASP A 40 -9.24 10.51 0.66
CA ASP A 40 -8.51 10.71 1.91
C ASP A 40 -8.25 9.38 2.62
N ILE A 41 -7.06 9.20 3.18
CA ILE A 41 -6.59 7.88 3.62
C ILE A 41 -6.21 7.93 5.09
N TYR A 42 -6.71 6.96 5.86
CA TYR A 42 -6.49 6.88 7.30
C TYR A 42 -6.09 5.48 7.70
N THR A 43 -5.06 5.38 8.54
CA THR A 43 -4.87 4.22 9.42
C THR A 43 -5.78 4.38 10.65
N PRO A 44 -5.88 3.37 11.52
CA PRO A 44 -6.60 3.52 12.79
C PRO A 44 -6.08 4.67 13.67
N THR A 45 -4.83 5.10 13.51
CA THR A 45 -4.17 6.09 14.38
C THR A 45 -3.83 7.42 13.74
N LEU A 46 -3.69 7.47 12.41
CA LEU A 46 -3.29 8.69 11.72
C LEU A 46 -3.79 8.77 10.27
N ARG A 47 -3.80 9.98 9.74
CA ARG A 47 -4.04 10.27 8.33
C ARG A 47 -2.76 10.10 7.52
N LEU A 48 -2.86 9.44 6.36
CA LEU A 48 -1.76 9.25 5.42
C LEU A 48 -1.90 10.18 4.21
N PRO A 49 -0.81 10.79 3.72
CA PRO A 49 -0.84 11.56 2.47
C PRO A 49 -0.93 10.66 1.23
N PHE A 50 -0.50 9.40 1.35
CA PHE A 50 -0.53 8.37 0.30
C PHE A 50 -0.44 6.97 0.92
N ALA A 51 -1.07 5.99 0.27
CA ALA A 51 -0.86 4.57 0.58
C ALA A 51 -1.05 3.72 -0.69
N GLY A 52 -0.13 2.77 -0.93
CA GLY A 52 -0.08 1.98 -2.16
C GLY A 52 -1.31 1.11 -2.39
N HIS A 53 -1.49 0.03 -1.61
CA HIS A 53 -2.62 -0.89 -1.80
C HIS A 53 -4.00 -0.18 -1.65
N PRO A 54 -4.17 0.83 -0.78
CA PRO A 54 -5.41 1.60 -0.73
C PRO A 54 -5.72 2.34 -2.03
N CYS A 55 -4.71 2.94 -2.67
CA CYS A 55 -4.90 3.55 -3.99
C CYS A 55 -5.20 2.49 -5.07
N VAL A 56 -4.50 1.35 -5.10
CA VAL A 56 -4.77 0.25 -6.06
C VAL A 56 -6.22 -0.26 -5.93
N GLY A 57 -6.68 -0.50 -4.69
CA GLY A 57 -8.04 -0.96 -4.43
C GLY A 57 -9.11 0.07 -4.76
N THR A 58 -8.83 1.36 -4.51
CA THR A 58 -9.77 2.44 -4.82
C THR A 58 -9.83 2.74 -6.33
N ALA A 59 -8.70 2.68 -7.03
CA ALA A 59 -8.65 2.79 -8.49
C ALA A 59 -9.49 1.69 -9.16
N TRP A 60 -9.38 0.44 -8.66
CA TRP A 60 -10.22 -0.67 -9.11
C TRP A 60 -11.71 -0.42 -8.87
N LEU A 61 -12.05 0.16 -7.71
CA LEU A 61 -13.44 0.40 -7.34
C LEU A 61 -14.09 1.51 -8.17
N LEU A 62 -13.35 2.59 -8.44
CA LEU A 62 -13.88 3.81 -9.07
C LEU A 62 -13.76 3.81 -10.59
N ASP A 63 -12.80 3.06 -11.15
CA ASP A 63 -12.51 3.04 -12.60
C ASP A 63 -12.28 4.45 -13.18
N VAL A 64 -11.39 5.20 -12.51
CA VAL A 64 -11.02 6.58 -12.88
C VAL A 64 -9.55 6.66 -13.28
N PRO A 65 -9.16 7.53 -14.23
CA PRO A 65 -7.78 7.61 -14.71
C PRO A 65 -6.80 8.14 -13.65
N GLU A 66 -7.29 8.83 -12.62
CA GLU A 66 -6.46 9.46 -11.60
C GLU A 66 -7.15 9.42 -10.23
N LEU A 67 -6.36 9.28 -9.16
CA LEU A 67 -6.78 9.54 -7.79
C LEU A 67 -6.05 10.79 -7.29
N VAL A 68 -6.77 11.71 -6.66
CA VAL A 68 -6.20 12.89 -6.03
C VAL A 68 -6.04 12.62 -4.54
N THR A 69 -4.79 12.56 -4.08
CA THR A 69 -4.44 12.39 -2.66
C THR A 69 -3.77 13.65 -2.11
N PRO A 70 -3.58 13.76 -0.78
CA PRO A 70 -2.81 14.87 -0.21
C PRO A 70 -1.34 14.93 -0.67
N ALA A 71 -0.76 13.81 -1.12
CA ALA A 71 0.61 13.78 -1.64
C ALA A 71 0.70 14.24 -3.11
N GLY A 72 -0.36 14.06 -3.89
CA GLY A 72 -0.37 14.40 -5.31
C GLY A 72 -1.42 13.61 -6.10
N VAL A 73 -1.32 13.72 -7.42
CA VAL A 73 -2.16 12.99 -8.37
C VAL A 73 -1.51 11.65 -8.68
N VAL A 74 -2.21 10.56 -8.36
CA VAL A 74 -1.83 9.17 -8.61
C VAL A 74 -2.47 8.76 -9.93
N GLY A 75 -1.69 8.51 -10.97
CA GLY A 75 -2.21 7.94 -12.22
C GLY A 75 -2.71 6.53 -11.99
N THR A 76 -3.78 6.11 -12.68
CA THR A 76 -4.31 4.75 -12.56
C THR A 76 -4.65 4.14 -13.91
N ARG A 77 -4.61 2.81 -13.97
CA ARG A 77 -5.12 2.05 -15.12
C ARG A 77 -5.64 0.68 -14.69
N LEU A 78 -6.63 0.19 -15.42
CA LEU A 78 -7.05 -1.21 -15.38
C LEU A 78 -6.47 -1.95 -16.59
N ASP A 79 -5.98 -3.16 -16.35
CA ASP A 79 -5.38 -4.02 -17.38
C ASP A 79 -5.76 -5.47 -17.10
N GLY A 80 -6.85 -5.91 -17.75
CA GLY A 80 -7.47 -7.20 -17.49
C GLY A 80 -7.91 -7.34 -16.03
N GLU A 81 -7.25 -8.24 -15.30
CA GLU A 81 -7.53 -8.52 -13.89
C GLU A 81 -6.71 -7.65 -12.91
N PHE A 82 -5.80 -6.82 -13.42
CA PHE A 82 -4.91 -5.99 -12.62
C PHE A 82 -5.40 -4.54 -12.55
N SER A 83 -5.32 -3.97 -11.35
CA SER A 83 -5.39 -2.54 -11.13
C SER A 83 -3.98 -2.02 -10.84
N TRP A 84 -3.62 -0.91 -11.48
CA TRP A 84 -2.30 -0.30 -11.38
C TRP A 84 -2.44 1.16 -10.97
N ILE A 85 -1.45 1.61 -10.21
CA ILE A 85 -1.24 3.03 -9.88
C ILE A 85 0.17 3.44 -10.25
N GLU A 86 0.36 4.72 -10.54
CA GLU A 86 1.67 5.36 -10.65
C GLU A 86 1.85 6.35 -9.50
N ALA A 87 2.92 6.16 -8.73
CA ALA A 87 3.22 6.98 -7.56
C ALA A 87 4.70 7.27 -7.44
N ARG A 88 5.03 8.26 -6.59
CA ARG A 88 6.41 8.64 -6.29
C ARG A 88 6.84 8.14 -4.94
N ALA A 89 8.10 7.74 -4.84
CA ALA A 89 8.69 7.28 -3.60
C ALA A 89 8.77 8.37 -2.53
N GLU A 90 8.98 9.61 -2.94
CA GLU A 90 9.02 10.78 -2.04
C GLU A 90 7.71 11.01 -1.25
N TRP A 91 6.59 10.42 -1.70
CA TRP A 91 5.32 10.48 -0.98
C TRP A 91 5.23 9.51 0.19
N VAL A 92 6.11 8.52 0.23
CA VAL A 92 6.11 7.46 1.23
C VAL A 92 7.01 7.88 2.40
N PRO A 93 6.50 7.90 3.64
CA PRO A 93 7.37 8.09 4.81
C PRO A 93 8.49 7.05 4.84
N PRO A 94 9.70 7.38 5.32
CA PRO A 94 10.82 6.44 5.36
C PRO A 94 10.47 5.14 6.09
N ARG A 95 10.97 4.02 5.57
CA ARG A 95 10.77 2.66 6.12
C ARG A 95 12.09 1.92 6.12
N THR A 96 12.27 1.04 7.09
CA THR A 96 13.45 0.16 7.12
C THR A 96 13.22 -1.01 6.18
N LEU A 97 13.89 -0.98 5.03
CA LEU A 97 13.87 -2.07 4.06
C LEU A 97 14.99 -3.06 4.41
N ARG A 98 14.65 -4.16 5.07
CA ARG A 98 15.63 -5.12 5.61
C ARG A 98 15.67 -6.38 4.76
N GLN A 99 16.77 -6.59 4.07
CA GLN A 99 17.02 -7.82 3.32
C GLN A 99 17.50 -8.95 4.24
N TYR A 100 16.98 -10.15 4.03
CA TYR A 100 17.35 -11.41 4.69
C TYR A 100 17.94 -12.40 3.67
N ALA A 101 18.57 -13.46 4.17
CA ALA A 101 19.28 -14.39 3.30
C ALA A 101 18.35 -15.34 2.53
N SER A 102 17.15 -15.61 3.07
CA SER A 102 16.18 -16.50 2.43
C SER A 102 14.73 -16.16 2.77
N ALA A 103 13.80 -16.58 1.91
CA ALA A 103 12.36 -16.49 2.18
C ALA A 103 11.97 -17.21 3.48
N ALA A 104 12.60 -18.36 3.77
CA ALA A 104 12.36 -19.11 5.00
C ALA A 104 12.75 -18.33 6.26
N GLU A 105 13.82 -17.53 6.21
CA GLU A 105 14.17 -16.62 7.31
C GLU A 105 13.10 -15.55 7.51
N VAL A 106 12.61 -14.93 6.41
CA VAL A 106 11.55 -13.93 6.47
C VAL A 106 10.28 -14.52 7.10
N ASP A 107 9.86 -15.72 6.65
CA ASP A 107 8.69 -16.40 7.19
C ASP A 107 8.84 -16.77 8.67
N ALA A 108 10.05 -17.09 9.11
CA ALA A 108 10.33 -17.44 10.50
C ALA A 108 10.46 -16.23 11.45
N LEU A 109 10.42 -14.99 10.95
CA LEU A 109 10.59 -13.81 11.80
C LEU A 109 9.48 -13.70 12.86
N PRO A 110 9.82 -13.49 14.14
CA PRO A 110 8.84 -13.05 15.11
C PRO A 110 8.40 -11.61 14.77
N VAL A 111 7.21 -11.22 15.23
CA VAL A 111 6.77 -9.82 15.18
C VAL A 111 7.78 -8.97 15.97
N PRO A 112 8.41 -7.95 15.36
CA PRO A 112 9.34 -7.06 16.06
C PRO A 112 8.64 -6.24 17.14
N PRO A 113 9.38 -5.73 18.15
CA PRO A 113 8.84 -4.73 19.07
C PRO A 113 8.29 -3.50 18.33
N LYS A 114 7.25 -2.88 18.89
CA LYS A 114 6.66 -1.64 18.36
C LYS A 114 7.71 -0.53 18.28
N GLY A 115 7.57 0.35 17.27
CA GLY A 115 8.39 1.55 17.09
C GLY A 115 8.93 1.72 15.67
N GLU A 116 9.70 0.75 15.18
CA GLU A 116 10.29 0.82 13.84
C GLU A 116 9.36 0.22 12.79
N TRP A 117 9.15 0.93 11.67
CA TRP A 117 8.48 0.36 10.50
C TRP A 117 9.47 -0.51 9.72
N ILE A 118 9.25 -1.82 9.69
CA ILE A 118 10.16 -2.79 9.06
C ILE A 118 9.47 -3.47 7.89
N TYR A 119 10.11 -3.42 6.72
CA TYR A 119 9.77 -4.22 5.57
C TYR A 119 10.86 -5.28 5.38
N ALA A 120 10.59 -6.48 5.88
CA ALA A 120 11.50 -7.61 5.80
C ALA A 120 11.30 -8.34 4.48
N TRP A 121 12.36 -8.58 3.73
CA TRP A 121 12.26 -9.24 2.43
C TRP A 121 13.48 -10.09 2.11
N ALA A 122 13.31 -11.05 1.20
CA ALA A 122 14.40 -11.85 0.65
C ALA A 122 14.10 -12.20 -0.81
N TRP A 123 15.15 -12.40 -1.59
CA TRP A 123 15.03 -12.94 -2.94
C TRP A 123 14.55 -14.39 -2.88
N GLU A 124 13.52 -14.71 -3.67
CA GLU A 124 13.17 -16.09 -4.02
C GLU A 124 13.82 -16.48 -5.35
N ASP A 125 13.87 -15.52 -6.28
CA ASP A 125 14.57 -15.61 -7.55
C ASP A 125 14.96 -14.20 -7.99
N GLU A 126 16.23 -13.85 -7.75
CA GLU A 126 16.76 -12.53 -8.06
C GLU A 126 16.80 -12.26 -9.57
N ALA A 127 17.05 -13.27 -10.41
CA ALA A 127 17.07 -13.08 -11.86
C ALA A 127 15.67 -12.68 -12.37
N ALA A 128 14.62 -13.31 -11.84
CA ALA A 128 13.24 -13.01 -12.19
C ALA A 128 12.59 -11.88 -11.38
N GLY A 129 13.31 -11.27 -10.43
CA GLY A 129 12.78 -10.20 -9.58
C GLY A 129 11.72 -10.66 -8.58
N ARG A 130 11.67 -11.96 -8.23
CA ARG A 130 10.69 -12.49 -7.27
C ARG A 130 11.21 -12.39 -5.85
N ILE A 131 10.41 -11.81 -4.96
CA ILE A 131 10.74 -11.68 -3.53
C ILE A 131 9.60 -12.18 -2.65
N ARG A 132 10.00 -12.70 -1.48
CA ARG A 132 9.13 -12.90 -0.33
C ARG A 132 9.26 -11.70 0.60
N ALA A 133 8.14 -11.17 1.09
CA ALA A 133 8.15 -10.04 2.02
C ALA A 133 7.14 -10.20 3.17
N ARG A 134 7.45 -9.54 4.30
CA ARG A 134 6.56 -9.30 5.44
C ARG A 134 6.73 -7.87 5.92
N ALA A 135 5.64 -7.23 6.32
CA ALA A 135 5.63 -5.82 6.69
C ALA A 135 5.12 -5.64 8.11
N PHE A 136 5.94 -5.03 8.96
CA PHE A 136 5.64 -4.77 10.36
C PHE A 136 5.53 -3.26 10.56
N PRO A 137 4.29 -2.72 10.70
CA PRO A 137 4.10 -1.28 10.88
C PRO A 137 4.74 -0.72 12.16
N GLY A 138 4.94 -1.56 13.17
CA GLY A 138 5.45 -1.15 14.48
C GLY A 138 4.51 -0.20 15.23
N ARG A 139 3.25 -0.09 14.81
CA ARG A 139 2.25 0.83 15.37
C ARG A 139 1.59 0.23 16.60
N ASP A 140 1.04 1.10 17.44
CA ASP A 140 0.23 0.72 18.60
C ASP A 140 -1.27 0.75 18.29
N ASP A 141 -1.66 0.07 17.21
CA ASP A 141 -3.04 0.14 16.68
C ASP A 141 -3.67 -1.21 16.35
N GLY A 142 -3.10 -2.28 16.90
CA GLY A 142 -3.59 -3.65 16.75
C GLY A 142 -3.13 -4.35 15.45
N ILE A 143 -2.43 -3.64 14.56
CA ILE A 143 -1.91 -4.21 13.32
C ILE A 143 -0.41 -4.50 13.49
N GLU A 144 -0.13 -5.73 13.90
CA GLU A 144 1.25 -6.22 14.08
C GLU A 144 1.96 -6.48 12.75
N GLU A 145 1.22 -6.96 11.75
CA GLU A 145 1.71 -7.27 10.41
C GLU A 145 0.66 -6.85 9.37
N ASP A 146 1.11 -6.19 8.31
CA ASP A 146 0.26 -5.76 7.20
C ASP A 146 0.34 -6.76 6.03
N GLU A 147 -0.82 -7.13 5.51
CA GLU A 147 -0.97 -8.20 4.50
C GLU A 147 -0.40 -7.80 3.14
N ALA A 148 -0.52 -6.52 2.76
CA ALA A 148 -0.01 -6.01 1.49
C ALA A 148 0.46 -4.55 1.63
N THR A 149 1.73 -4.26 1.38
CA THR A 149 2.27 -2.93 1.64
C THR A 149 2.92 -2.33 0.40
N GLY A 150 2.08 -1.94 -0.57
CA GLY A 150 2.54 -1.37 -1.85
C GLY A 150 3.46 -0.16 -1.72
N ALA A 151 3.32 0.66 -0.68
CA ALA A 151 4.21 1.79 -0.42
C ALA A 151 5.64 1.36 -0.03
N ALA A 152 5.82 0.24 0.67
CA ALA A 152 7.16 -0.29 0.96
C ALA A 152 7.76 -0.99 -0.26
N ALA A 153 6.94 -1.72 -1.02
CA ALA A 153 7.35 -2.32 -2.30
C ALA A 153 7.81 -1.23 -3.29
N LEU A 154 7.12 -0.08 -3.33
CA LEU A 154 7.50 1.09 -4.12
C LEU A 154 8.90 1.59 -3.72
N LEU A 155 9.14 1.85 -2.43
CA LEU A 155 10.47 2.28 -1.94
C LEU A 155 11.57 1.26 -2.31
N LEU A 156 11.28 -0.03 -2.16
CA LEU A 156 12.24 -1.08 -2.51
C LEU A 156 12.53 -1.13 -4.02
N THR A 157 11.51 -0.89 -4.84
CA THR A 157 11.63 -0.83 -6.30
C THR A 157 12.52 0.33 -6.73
N GLU A 158 12.35 1.50 -6.09
CA GLU A 158 13.24 2.64 -6.30
C GLU A 158 14.67 2.33 -5.86
N GLN A 159 14.85 1.76 -4.65
CA GLN A 159 16.17 1.43 -4.12
C GLN A 159 16.94 0.44 -5.00
N LEU A 160 16.24 -0.57 -5.54
CA LEU A 160 16.85 -1.62 -6.38
C LEU A 160 16.90 -1.23 -7.87
N GLY A 161 16.16 -0.19 -8.29
CA GLY A 161 16.11 0.28 -9.67
C GLY A 161 15.57 -0.75 -10.67
N ARG A 162 14.70 -1.67 -10.25
CA ARG A 162 14.20 -2.77 -11.08
C ARG A 162 12.80 -3.22 -10.71
N ALA A 163 12.11 -3.86 -11.64
CA ALA A 163 10.80 -4.45 -11.41
C ALA A 163 10.85 -5.61 -10.40
N LEU A 164 9.79 -5.72 -9.57
CA LEU A 164 9.63 -6.75 -8.56
C LEU A 164 8.28 -7.44 -8.67
N ASN A 165 8.26 -8.74 -8.38
CA ASN A 165 7.07 -9.53 -8.13
C ASN A 165 7.13 -10.01 -6.67
N VAL A 166 6.35 -9.35 -5.83
CA VAL A 166 6.38 -9.50 -4.38
C VAL A 166 5.26 -10.43 -3.94
N THR A 167 5.62 -11.49 -3.22
CA THR A 167 4.68 -12.27 -2.41
C THR A 167 4.74 -11.77 -0.97
N GLN A 168 3.72 -11.07 -0.51
CA GLN A 168 3.64 -10.52 0.86
C GLN A 168 2.56 -11.20 1.71
N GLY A 169 2.80 -11.27 3.02
CA GLY A 169 1.77 -11.68 3.99
C GLY A 169 1.36 -13.14 3.78
N ARG A 170 0.06 -13.41 3.83
CA ARG A 170 -0.52 -14.75 3.65
C ARG A 170 -0.66 -15.15 2.18
N GLY A 171 -0.61 -14.20 1.25
CA GLY A 171 -0.67 -14.51 -0.17
C GLY A 171 -0.86 -13.33 -1.12
N SER A 172 -0.70 -12.10 -0.64
CA SER A 172 -0.83 -10.92 -1.50
C SER A 172 0.28 -10.86 -2.54
N GLN A 173 -0.09 -10.58 -3.79
CA GLN A 173 0.84 -10.34 -4.87
C GLN A 173 0.89 -8.84 -5.18
N ILE A 174 2.08 -8.25 -5.10
CA ILE A 174 2.32 -6.84 -5.46
C ILE A 174 3.33 -6.84 -6.60
N LEU A 175 2.95 -6.21 -7.71
CA LEU A 175 3.82 -6.01 -8.87
C LEU A 175 4.29 -4.57 -8.88
N THR A 176 5.57 -4.35 -9.13
CA THR A 176 6.12 -3.00 -9.24
C THR A 176 7.12 -2.89 -10.37
N ALA A 177 7.22 -1.71 -10.98
CA ALA A 177 8.28 -1.41 -11.93
C ALA A 177 8.65 0.08 -11.94
N PRO A 178 9.95 0.42 -12.08
CA PRO A 178 10.36 1.81 -12.30
C PRO A 178 9.78 2.35 -13.60
N GLN A 179 9.36 3.61 -13.59
CA GLN A 179 8.87 4.36 -14.73
C GLN A 179 9.75 5.61 -14.96
N PRO A 180 9.68 6.25 -16.14
CA PRO A 180 10.42 7.49 -16.40
C PRO A 180 10.15 8.58 -15.34
N HIS A 181 11.07 9.53 -15.21
CA HIS A 181 10.90 10.72 -14.37
C HIS A 181 10.67 10.46 -12.86
N GLY A 182 11.18 9.34 -12.35
CA GLY A 182 11.09 9.02 -10.91
C GLY A 182 9.74 8.46 -10.47
N TRP A 183 8.90 8.05 -11.42
CA TRP A 183 7.65 7.34 -11.13
C TRP A 183 7.92 5.85 -10.92
N THR A 184 7.02 5.20 -10.20
CA THR A 184 6.98 3.74 -10.07
C THR A 184 5.54 3.30 -10.21
N GLU A 185 5.30 2.32 -11.08
CA GLU A 185 4.00 1.66 -11.12
C GLU A 185 3.92 0.60 -10.01
N VAL A 186 2.76 0.50 -9.38
CA VAL A 186 2.43 -0.51 -8.37
C VAL A 186 1.08 -1.11 -8.74
N GLY A 187 0.99 -2.42 -8.82
CA GLY A 187 -0.24 -3.09 -9.24
C GLY A 187 -0.50 -4.39 -8.50
N GLY A 188 -1.74 -4.85 -8.62
CA GLY A 188 -2.21 -6.08 -8.03
C GLY A 188 -3.63 -6.41 -8.47
N ARG A 189 -4.06 -7.64 -8.16
CA ARG A 189 -5.46 -8.03 -8.29
C ARG A 189 -6.24 -7.52 -7.08
N VAL A 190 -7.48 -7.13 -7.30
CA VAL A 190 -8.39 -6.67 -6.24
C VAL A 190 -9.62 -7.57 -6.22
N HIS A 191 -10.01 -7.99 -5.02
CA HIS A 191 -11.20 -8.80 -4.81
C HIS A 191 -12.10 -8.13 -3.77
N LEU A 192 -13.38 -7.99 -4.08
CA LEU A 192 -14.37 -7.48 -3.14
C LEU A 192 -14.81 -8.60 -2.19
N GLU A 193 -14.44 -8.51 -0.93
CA GLU A 193 -14.95 -9.38 0.13
C GLU A 193 -16.44 -9.06 0.37
N ARG A 194 -17.28 -10.11 0.40
CA ARG A 194 -18.74 -10.02 0.55
C ARG A 194 -19.17 -10.44 1.94
#